data_AF-A0A7S3ERJ6-F1
#
_entry.id   AF-A0A7S3ERJ6-F1
#
_cell.length_a   1.000
_cell.length_b   1.000
_cell.length_c   1.000
_cell.angle_alpha   90.00
_cell.angle_beta   90.00
_cell.angle_gamma   90.00
#
_symmetry.space_group_name_H-M   'P 1'
#
loop_
_entity.id
_entity.type
_entity.pdbx_description
1 polymer ?
#
loop_
_entity_poly.entity_id
_entity_poly.type
_entity_poly.pdbx_seq_one_letter_code
_entity_poly.pdbx_strand_id
1 'polypeptide(L)'
;KRCLRKLKADGITAAEIEAKPLQVDAHFFSGRIDALSHATSAQLHAALKAGKLLDTEGKLTEDPRRSEWRNVVLAAGLQHSLPGLAPGEPDTLQPDASPLAEVLNVAWAAHEIVSDHNRATLQFILHNTRSKPEL
;
A
#
# COMPACT_ATOMS: atom_id res chain seq x y z
N LYS A 1 2.31 -16.03 12.36
CA LYS A 1 2.70 -16.74 13.61
C LYS A 1 2.98 -18.25 13.51
N ARG A 2 2.14 -19.11 12.89
CA ARG A 2 2.42 -20.58 12.78
C ARG A 2 3.70 -20.89 11.99
N CYS A 3 3.97 -20.14 10.91
CA CYS A 3 5.19 -20.29 10.11
C CYS A 3 6.46 -19.91 10.87
N LEU A 4 6.50 -18.75 11.55
CA LEU A 4 7.67 -18.33 12.33
C LEU A 4 8.08 -19.37 13.37
N ARG A 5 7.10 -19.93 14.10
CA ARG A 5 7.38 -20.97 15.10
C ARG A 5 7.98 -22.23 14.47
N LYS A 6 7.45 -22.65 13.32
CA LYS A 6 7.98 -23.82 12.59
C LYS A 6 9.43 -23.57 12.14
N LEU A 7 9.70 -22.43 11.49
CA LEU A 7 11.05 -22.08 11.03
C LEU A 7 12.06 -22.10 12.19
N LYS A 8 11.71 -21.49 13.32
CA LYS A 8 12.57 -21.51 14.51
C LYS A 8 12.77 -22.90 15.09
N ALA A 9 11.74 -23.75 15.09
CA ALA A 9 11.85 -25.14 15.56
C ALA A 9 12.78 -25.98 14.66
N ASP A 10 12.82 -25.67 13.37
CA ASP A 10 13.70 -26.31 12.39
C ASP A 10 15.14 -25.73 12.41
N GLY A 11 15.48 -24.90 13.41
CA GLY A 11 16.80 -24.29 13.55
C GLY A 11 17.07 -23.13 12.58
N ILE A 12 16.05 -22.65 11.86
CA ILE A 12 16.18 -21.55 10.91
C ILE A 12 16.05 -20.22 11.65
N THR A 13 17.06 -19.36 11.50
CA THR A 13 16.97 -17.96 11.93
C THR A 13 15.87 -17.28 11.13
N ALA A 14 14.80 -16.86 11.82
CA ALA A 14 13.65 -16.21 11.19
C ALA A 14 13.09 -15.09 12.06
N ALA A 15 12.56 -14.06 11.39
CA ALA A 15 11.81 -12.96 11.97
C ALA A 15 10.46 -12.80 11.24
N GLU A 16 9.47 -12.19 11.89
CA GLU A 16 8.16 -11.88 11.30
C GLU A 16 7.94 -10.37 11.42
N ILE A 17 7.52 -9.76 10.33
CA ILE A 17 7.11 -8.37 10.25
C ILE A 17 5.62 -8.38 9.93
N GLU A 18 4.84 -7.66 10.74
CA GLU A 18 3.40 -7.53 10.55
C GLU A 18 3.13 -6.18 9.87
N ALA A 19 2.80 -6.23 8.57
CA ALA A 19 2.26 -5.08 7.86
C ALA A 19 0.77 -4.95 8.20
N LYS A 20 0.34 -3.77 8.63
CA LYS A 20 -1.05 -3.48 8.99
C LYS A 20 -1.68 -2.55 7.98
N PRO A 21 -2.99 -2.69 7.70
CA PRO A 21 -3.70 -1.74 6.84
C PRO A 21 -3.52 -0.30 7.34
N LEU A 22 -3.32 0.61 6.41
CA LEU A 22 -3.14 2.03 6.69
C LEU A 22 -4.48 2.75 6.70
N GLN A 23 -4.58 3.77 7.54
CA GLN A 23 -5.69 4.71 7.49
C GLN A 23 -5.53 5.63 6.28
N VAL A 24 -6.59 5.69 5.47
CA VAL A 24 -6.74 6.58 4.32
C VAL A 24 -7.50 7.82 4.77
N ASP A 25 -6.77 8.91 5.02
CA ASP A 25 -7.35 10.24 5.30
C ASP A 25 -7.38 11.12 4.04
N ALA A 26 -7.81 12.39 4.20
CA ALA A 26 -7.92 13.34 3.09
C ALA A 26 -6.58 13.71 2.43
N HIS A 27 -5.44 13.52 3.11
CA HIS A 27 -4.10 13.85 2.62
C HIS A 27 -3.33 12.61 2.14
N PHE A 28 -3.83 11.41 2.46
CA PHE A 28 -3.17 10.13 2.23
C PHE A 28 -2.59 9.98 0.83
N PHE A 29 -3.38 10.32 -0.21
CA PHE A 29 -2.97 10.20 -1.60
C PHE A 29 -2.00 11.30 -2.03
N SER A 30 -2.28 12.56 -1.68
CA SER A 30 -1.37 13.67 -2.01
C SER A 30 0.02 13.56 -1.36
N GLY A 31 0.15 12.79 -0.27
CA GLY A 31 1.43 12.48 0.35
C GLY A 31 2.18 11.30 -0.28
N ARG A 32 1.59 10.62 -1.27
CA ARG A 32 2.11 9.38 -1.89
C ARG A 32 2.12 9.38 -3.41
N ILE A 33 1.26 10.17 -4.03
CA ILE A 33 1.16 10.32 -5.48
C ILE A 33 1.71 11.70 -5.84
N ASP A 34 2.85 11.70 -6.53
CA ASP A 34 3.46 12.94 -7.01
C ASP A 34 2.51 13.70 -7.93
N ALA A 35 2.56 15.04 -7.85
CA ALA A 35 1.70 15.96 -8.59
C ALA A 35 0.18 15.87 -8.30
N LEU A 36 -0.28 15.01 -7.39
CA LEU A 36 -1.68 14.99 -6.95
C LEU A 36 -1.94 16.12 -5.94
N SER A 37 -2.90 16.99 -6.24
CA SER A 37 -3.26 18.08 -5.34
C SER A 37 -3.94 17.59 -4.05
N HIS A 38 -3.77 18.33 -2.95
CA HIS A 38 -4.50 18.07 -1.70
C HIS A 38 -6.03 18.12 -1.88
N ALA A 39 -6.53 18.99 -2.76
CA ALA A 39 -7.96 19.10 -3.04
C ALA A 39 -8.50 17.83 -3.73
N THR A 40 -7.78 17.34 -4.74
CA THR A 40 -8.13 16.09 -5.43
C THR A 40 -8.01 14.88 -4.49
N SER A 41 -6.98 14.83 -3.64
CA SER A 41 -6.84 13.80 -2.60
C SER A 41 -8.03 13.79 -1.64
N ALA A 42 -8.50 14.96 -1.19
CA ALA A 42 -9.67 15.07 -0.32
C ALA A 42 -10.96 14.63 -1.02
N GLN A 43 -11.14 14.97 -2.30
CA GLN A 43 -12.27 14.50 -3.11
C GLN A 43 -12.25 12.98 -3.29
N LEU A 44 -11.07 12.40 -3.54
CA LEU A 44 -10.89 10.97 -3.67
C LEU A 44 -11.22 10.24 -2.36
N HIS A 45 -10.71 10.71 -1.22
CA HIS A 45 -11.06 10.18 0.09
C HIS A 45 -12.58 10.25 0.35
N ALA A 46 -13.22 11.38 0.04
CA ALA A 46 -14.67 11.53 0.18
C ALA A 46 -15.44 10.55 -0.72
N ALA A 47 -15.00 10.36 -1.96
CA ALA A 47 -15.61 9.42 -2.90
C ALA A 47 -15.49 7.97 -2.40
N LEU A 48 -14.30 7.54 -1.96
CA LEU A 48 -14.09 6.20 -1.40
C LEU A 48 -14.94 5.95 -0.15
N LYS A 49 -15.03 6.95 0.74
CA LYS A 49 -15.90 6.89 1.92
C LYS A 49 -17.38 6.78 1.55
N ALA A 50 -17.85 7.60 0.61
CA ALA A 50 -19.23 7.55 0.11
C ALA A 50 -19.55 6.21 -0.57
N GLY A 51 -18.58 5.64 -1.28
CA GLY A 51 -18.64 4.31 -1.89
C GLY A 51 -18.54 3.15 -0.89
N LYS A 52 -18.44 3.42 0.42
CA LYS A 52 -18.27 2.40 1.49
C LYS A 52 -17.04 1.51 1.33
N LEU A 53 -16.03 2.02 0.61
CA LEU A 53 -14.73 1.36 0.45
C LEU A 53 -13.80 1.64 1.62
N LEU A 54 -14.18 2.57 2.51
CA LEU A 54 -13.50 2.86 3.77
C LEU A 54 -14.43 2.54 4.96
N ASP A 55 -13.88 1.91 5.99
CA ASP A 55 -14.56 1.64 7.24
C ASP A 55 -14.62 2.90 8.14
N THR A 56 -15.15 2.74 9.36
CA THR A 56 -15.26 3.85 10.32
C THR A 56 -13.91 4.37 10.82
N GLU A 57 -12.86 3.56 10.71
CA GLU A 57 -11.48 3.92 11.06
C GLU A 57 -10.72 4.51 9.85
N GLY A 58 -11.36 4.56 8.67
CA GLY A 58 -10.76 5.05 7.43
C GLY A 58 -9.85 4.04 6.74
N LYS A 59 -9.97 2.74 7.04
CA LYS A 59 -9.22 1.68 6.36
C LYS A 59 -10.04 1.09 5.23
N LEU A 60 -9.36 0.54 4.23
CA LEU A 60 -10.04 -0.16 3.15
C LEU A 60 -10.86 -1.34 3.71
N THR A 61 -12.08 -1.50 3.21
CA THR A 61 -12.99 -2.61 3.59
C THR A 61 -12.80 -3.84 2.70
N GLU A 62 -12.25 -3.66 1.51
CA GLU A 62 -12.10 -4.68 0.49
C GLU A 62 -10.73 -4.59 -0.19
N ASP A 63 -10.29 -5.72 -0.74
CA ASP A 63 -9.06 -5.83 -1.51
C ASP A 63 -9.16 -4.96 -2.79
N PRO A 64 -8.29 -3.96 -2.98
CA PRO A 64 -8.33 -3.05 -4.14
C PRO A 64 -8.08 -3.74 -5.49
N ARG A 65 -7.55 -4.97 -5.50
CA ARG A 65 -7.46 -5.78 -6.73
C ARG A 65 -8.79 -6.43 -7.13
N ARG A 66 -9.74 -6.50 -6.20
CA ARG A 66 -11.04 -7.17 -6.39
C ARG A 66 -12.24 -6.25 -6.19
N SER A 67 -12.03 -5.04 -5.67
CA SER A 67 -13.11 -4.11 -5.37
C SER A 67 -13.42 -3.17 -6.54
N GLU A 68 -14.58 -2.53 -6.45
CA GLU A 68 -15.13 -1.64 -7.48
C GLU A 68 -14.68 -0.17 -7.31
N TRP A 69 -13.51 0.08 -6.70
CA TRP A 69 -13.03 1.44 -6.45
C TRP A 69 -12.90 2.28 -7.73
N ARG A 70 -12.61 1.64 -8.87
CA ARG A 70 -12.57 2.29 -10.19
C ARG A 70 -13.90 2.95 -10.54
N ASN A 71 -15.01 2.25 -10.27
CA ASN A 71 -16.34 2.78 -10.55
C ASN A 71 -16.65 3.98 -9.66
N VAL A 72 -16.17 3.98 -8.42
CA VAL A 72 -16.32 5.12 -7.50
C VAL A 72 -15.54 6.33 -8.00
N VAL A 73 -14.30 6.14 -8.48
CA VAL A 73 -13.47 7.20 -9.07
C VAL A 73 -14.11 7.78 -10.34
N LEU A 74 -14.59 6.91 -11.23
CA LEU A 74 -15.27 7.31 -12.47
C LEU A 74 -16.59 8.04 -12.19
N ALA A 75 -17.39 7.54 -11.25
CA ALA A 75 -18.65 8.18 -10.85
C ALA A 75 -18.43 9.55 -10.19
N ALA A 76 -17.31 9.73 -9.50
CA ALA A 76 -16.90 11.01 -8.93
C ALA A 76 -16.31 11.98 -9.97
N GLY A 77 -16.10 11.55 -11.22
CA GLY A 77 -15.53 12.37 -12.29
C GLY A 77 -14.06 12.71 -12.10
N LEU A 78 -13.32 11.92 -11.32
CA LEU A 78 -11.95 12.24 -10.91
C LEU A 78 -10.88 11.75 -11.90
N GLN A 79 -11.24 10.94 -12.90
CA GLN A 79 -10.29 10.25 -13.78
C GLN A 79 -9.32 11.19 -14.53
N HIS A 80 -9.72 12.43 -14.82
CA HIS A 80 -8.87 13.40 -15.51
C HIS A 80 -8.00 14.24 -14.57
N SER A 81 -8.23 14.15 -13.26
CA SER A 81 -7.48 14.88 -12.23
C SER A 81 -6.43 14.01 -11.53
N LEU A 82 -6.41 12.71 -11.82
CA LEU A 82 -5.45 11.77 -11.26
C LEU A 82 -4.23 11.70 -12.17
N PRO A 83 -3.01 11.99 -11.67
CA PRO A 83 -1.80 11.90 -12.46
C PRO A 83 -1.38 10.44 -12.66
N GLY A 84 -0.90 10.12 -13.86
CA GLY A 84 -0.30 8.85 -14.23
C GLY A 84 1.18 8.79 -13.89
N LEU A 85 1.87 7.79 -14.45
CA LEU A 85 3.30 7.55 -14.18
C LEU A 85 4.22 8.62 -14.78
N ALA A 86 3.84 9.22 -15.92
CA ALA A 86 4.61 10.29 -16.55
C ALA A 86 3.94 11.66 -16.36
N PRO A 87 4.71 12.76 -16.29
CA PRO A 87 4.16 14.10 -16.17
C PRO A 87 3.17 14.44 -17.28
N GLY A 88 1.97 14.85 -16.90
CA GLY A 88 0.90 15.25 -17.82
C GLY A 88 0.07 14.10 -18.37
N GLU A 89 0.40 12.84 -18.06
CA GLU A 89 -0.45 11.69 -18.39
C GLU A 89 -1.50 11.48 -17.29
N PRO A 90 -2.74 11.08 -17.63
CA PRO A 90 -3.74 10.69 -16.64
C PRO A 90 -3.44 9.29 -16.07
N ASP A 91 -3.93 9.03 -14.87
CA ASP A 91 -3.88 7.69 -14.28
C ASP A 91 -4.68 6.69 -15.14
N THR A 92 -4.05 5.56 -15.48
CA THR A 92 -4.65 4.51 -16.31
C THR A 92 -5.76 3.74 -15.59
N LEU A 93 -5.77 3.79 -14.26
CA LEU A 93 -6.58 2.96 -13.36
C LEU A 93 -6.35 1.46 -13.55
N GLN A 94 -5.30 1.04 -14.26
CA GLN A 94 -4.96 -0.37 -14.46
C GLN A 94 -4.05 -0.89 -13.34
N PRO A 95 -4.20 -2.16 -12.91
CA PRO A 95 -3.23 -2.77 -11.99
C PRO A 95 -1.80 -2.63 -12.52
N ASP A 96 -0.84 -2.41 -11.63
CA ASP A 96 0.60 -2.30 -11.93
C ASP A 96 1.00 -1.14 -12.88
N ALA A 97 0.05 -0.30 -13.31
CA ALA A 97 0.26 0.85 -14.20
C ALA A 97 -0.49 2.13 -13.74
N SER A 98 -0.99 2.11 -12.50
CA SER A 98 -1.81 3.17 -11.90
C SER A 98 -1.20 3.57 -10.56
N PRO A 99 -0.68 4.80 -10.41
CA PRO A 99 -0.22 5.30 -9.10
C PRO A 99 -1.29 5.15 -8.01
N LEU A 100 -2.56 5.39 -8.33
CA LEU A 100 -3.65 5.19 -7.39
C LEU A 100 -3.83 3.71 -7.00
N ALA A 101 -3.77 2.78 -7.95
CA ALA A 101 -3.89 1.36 -7.63
C ALA A 101 -2.78 0.87 -6.69
N GLU A 102 -1.54 1.31 -6.92
CA GLU A 102 -0.40 1.00 -6.05
C GLU A 102 -0.60 1.55 -4.64
N VAL A 103 -0.98 2.82 -4.52
CA VAL A 103 -1.21 3.44 -3.20
C VAL A 103 -2.37 2.79 -2.43
N LEU A 104 -3.41 2.31 -3.13
CA LEU A 104 -4.48 1.52 -2.51
C LEU A 104 -3.99 0.13 -2.07
N ASN A 105 -3.17 -0.54 -2.86
CA ASN A 105 -2.57 -1.83 -2.48
C ASN A 105 -1.70 -1.69 -1.22
N VAL A 106 -0.89 -0.62 -1.14
CA VAL A 106 -0.12 -0.27 0.05
C VAL A 106 -1.04 -0.06 1.26
N ALA A 107 -2.15 0.68 1.08
CA ALA A 107 -3.12 0.91 2.16
C ALA A 107 -3.77 -0.39 2.66
N TRP A 108 -4.01 -1.36 1.78
CA TRP A 108 -4.57 -2.66 2.13
C TRP A 108 -3.57 -3.56 2.87
N ALA A 109 -2.26 -3.35 2.65
CA ALA A 109 -1.15 -4.01 3.36
C ALA A 109 -1.14 -5.56 3.31
N ALA A 110 -1.80 -6.16 2.31
CA ALA A 110 -1.83 -7.62 2.14
C ALA A 110 -0.99 -8.13 0.96
N HIS A 111 -0.70 -7.28 -0.04
CA HIS A 111 -0.13 -7.70 -1.32
C HIS A 111 1.28 -7.19 -1.60
N GLU A 112 1.85 -6.35 -0.73
CA GLU A 112 3.13 -5.69 -0.98
C GLU A 112 4.18 -5.92 0.12
N ILE A 113 5.43 -6.05 -0.34
CA ILE A 113 6.62 -5.87 0.49
C ILE A 113 6.80 -4.36 0.65
N VAL A 114 6.36 -3.82 1.78
CA VAL A 114 6.42 -2.38 2.02
C VAL A 114 7.81 -1.92 2.45
N SER A 115 8.26 -0.78 1.92
CA SER A 115 9.55 -0.17 2.25
C SER A 115 9.67 0.23 3.73
N ASP A 116 8.54 0.39 4.41
CA ASP A 116 8.41 0.79 5.81
C ASP A 116 9.21 -0.10 6.77
N HIS A 117 9.50 -1.32 6.36
CA HIS A 117 10.25 -2.29 7.16
C HIS A 117 11.65 -2.59 6.60
N ASN A 118 12.11 -1.86 5.58
CA ASN A 118 13.44 -2.05 4.97
C ASN A 118 14.57 -2.02 5.99
N ARG A 119 14.52 -1.08 6.95
CA ARG A 119 15.54 -1.00 8.00
C ARG A 119 15.58 -2.26 8.87
N ALA A 120 14.43 -2.76 9.29
CA ALA A 120 14.34 -3.97 10.10
C ALA A 120 14.81 -5.20 9.32
N THR A 121 14.43 -5.30 8.04
CA THR A 121 14.89 -6.36 7.12
C THR A 121 16.41 -6.32 6.94
N LEU A 122 16.99 -5.16 6.65
CA LEU A 122 18.43 -5.00 6.48
C LEU A 122 19.19 -5.27 7.78
N GLN A 123 18.69 -4.80 8.93
CA GLN A 123 19.28 -5.12 10.22
C GLN A 123 19.29 -6.63 10.46
N PHE A 124 18.18 -7.33 10.21
CA PHE A 124 18.13 -8.78 10.34
C PHE A 124 19.18 -9.47 9.47
N ILE A 125 19.30 -9.07 8.20
CA ILE A 125 20.30 -9.65 7.28
C ILE A 125 21.73 -9.36 7.76
N LEU A 126 22.05 -8.13 8.13
CA LEU A 126 23.41 -7.73 8.55
C LEU A 126 23.84 -8.39 9.86
N HIS A 127 22.94 -8.55 10.84
CA HIS A 127 23.26 -9.23 12.10
C HIS A 127 23.51 -10.73 11.93
N ASN A 128 22.94 -11.36 10.90
CA ASN A 128 23.04 -12.80 10.68
C ASN A 128 24.02 -13.20 9.58
N THR A 129 24.62 -12.23 8.87
CA THR A 129 25.68 -12.48 7.87
C THR A 129 27.08 -12.29 8.42
N ARG A 130 27.25 -11.57 9.53
CA ARG A 130 28.55 -11.36 10.21
C ARG A 130 29.02 -12.52 11.07
N SER A 131 28.29 -13.64 11.07
CA SER A 131 28.46 -14.74 12.03
C SER A 131 28.95 -16.05 11.42
N LYS A 132 29.35 -16.09 10.14
CA LYS A 132 30.07 -17.27 9.61
C LYS A 132 31.56 -17.11 9.92
N PRO A 133 32.17 -17.96 10.77
CA PRO A 133 33.62 -18.11 10.76
C PRO A 133 34.02 -18.66 9.39
N GLU A 134 35.08 -18.10 8.82
CA GLU A 134 35.77 -18.70 7.68
C GLU A 134 36.22 -20.11 8.09
N LEU A 135 35.94 -21.10 7.25
CA LEU A 135 36.38 -22.49 7.39
C LEU A 135 37.88 -22.61 7.11
#